data_AF-A0A529JY96-F1
#
_entry.id   AF-A0A529JY96-F1
#
_cell.length_a   1.000
_cell.length_b   1.000
_cell.length_c   1.000
_cell.angle_alpha   90.00
_cell.angle_beta   90.00
_cell.angle_gamma   90.00
#
_symmetry.space_group_name_H-M   'P 1'
#
loop_
_entity.id
_entity.type
_entity.pdbx_description
1 polymer ?
#
loop_
_entity_poly.entity_id
_entity_poly.type
_entity_poly.pdbx_seq_one_letter_code
_entity_poly.pdbx_strand_id
1 'polypeptide(L)'
;MTEPDKDQCDLLDGLRRGRPAAGQDPVKRSQIIEGARRVFIDKGFEAASMNDITREAGVSKGTIYVYFANKEELFEALIEEERGTIFKNMYDVLERTDHIRGTLVRFGMVLS
;
A
#
# COMPACT_ATOMS: atom_id res chain seq x y z
N MET A 1 -22.94 50.09 -14.82
CA MET A 1 -22.22 49.74 -13.58
C MET A 1 -22.31 48.24 -13.48
N THR A 2 -21.22 47.61 -13.85
CA THR A 2 -21.09 46.19 -14.18
C THR A 2 -21.22 45.34 -12.92
N GLU A 3 -22.11 44.36 -12.95
CA GLU A 3 -22.22 43.31 -11.94
C GLU A 3 -20.85 42.66 -11.71
N PRO A 4 -20.49 42.31 -10.45
CA PRO A 4 -19.29 41.52 -10.22
C PRO A 4 -19.54 40.10 -10.74
N ASP A 5 -18.55 39.66 -11.49
CA ASP A 5 -18.37 38.42 -12.22
C ASP A 5 -18.61 37.16 -11.36
N LYS A 6 -19.71 36.45 -11.63
CA LYS A 6 -20.04 35.16 -10.99
C LYS A 6 -19.07 34.05 -11.37
N ASP A 7 -18.28 34.23 -12.44
CA ASP A 7 -17.30 33.24 -12.90
C ASP A 7 -16.09 33.11 -11.93
N GLN A 8 -15.93 34.06 -11.01
CA GLN A 8 -14.84 34.04 -10.03
C GLN A 8 -15.10 33.15 -8.80
N CYS A 9 -16.35 32.72 -8.58
CA CYS A 9 -16.70 31.73 -7.55
C CYS A 9 -16.49 30.28 -8.04
N ASP A 10 -16.60 30.07 -9.37
CA ASP A 10 -16.47 28.75 -9.99
C ASP A 10 -15.01 28.27 -10.09
N LEU A 11 -14.03 29.18 -10.04
CA LEU A 11 -12.61 28.82 -10.03
C LEU A 11 -12.13 28.24 -8.69
N LEU A 12 -12.90 28.44 -7.61
CA LEU A 12 -12.58 27.95 -6.27
C LEU A 12 -13.10 26.52 -6.03
N ASP A 13 -14.09 26.08 -6.79
CA ASP A 13 -14.78 24.80 -6.60
C ASP A 13 -14.04 23.59 -7.23
N GLY A 14 -13.05 23.84 -8.08
CA GLY A 14 -12.24 22.79 -8.73
C GLY A 14 -11.30 22.00 -7.80
N LEU A 15 -11.11 22.43 -6.55
CA LEU A 15 -10.26 21.74 -5.55
C LEU A 15 -11.02 20.71 -4.71
N ARG A 16 -12.34 20.59 -4.87
CA ARG A 16 -13.12 19.49 -4.30
C ARG A 16 -13.01 18.26 -5.19
N ARG A 17 -11.80 17.71 -5.33
CA ARG A 17 -11.66 16.28 -5.65
C ARG A 17 -12.48 15.54 -4.60
N GLY A 18 -13.63 15.02 -5.02
CA GLY A 18 -14.57 14.35 -4.14
C GLY A 18 -13.82 13.39 -3.23
N ARG A 19 -14.14 13.42 -1.93
CA ARG A 19 -13.61 12.44 -0.98
C ARG A 19 -13.80 11.05 -1.63
N PRO A 20 -12.73 10.25 -1.81
CA PRO A 20 -12.86 8.93 -2.39
C PRO A 20 -14.00 8.18 -1.69
N ALA A 21 -14.78 7.41 -2.44
CA ALA A 21 -15.77 6.54 -1.82
C ALA A 21 -15.08 5.69 -0.74
N ALA A 22 -15.77 5.49 0.39
CA ALA A 22 -15.20 4.78 1.51
C ALA A 22 -14.63 3.43 1.03
N GLY A 23 -13.35 3.16 1.32
CA GLY A 23 -12.67 1.92 0.91
C GLY A 23 -11.96 1.98 -0.45
N GLN A 24 -12.01 3.10 -1.16
CA GLN A 24 -11.39 3.24 -2.48
C GLN A 24 -10.17 4.19 -2.50
N ASP A 25 -9.75 4.72 -1.35
CA ASP A 25 -8.54 5.57 -1.31
C ASP A 25 -7.29 4.69 -1.37
N PRO A 26 -6.54 4.69 -2.49
CA PRO A 26 -5.37 3.84 -2.65
C PRO A 26 -4.25 4.22 -1.67
N VAL A 27 -4.16 5.50 -1.27
CA VAL A 27 -3.17 5.96 -0.29
C VAL A 27 -3.48 5.36 1.07
N LYS A 28 -4.76 5.35 1.45
CA LYS A 28 -5.20 4.76 2.72
C LYS A 28 -5.01 3.25 2.73
N ARG A 29 -5.32 2.58 1.60
CA ARG A 29 -5.11 1.14 1.45
C ARG A 29 -3.63 0.78 1.62
N SER A 30 -2.73 1.49 0.93
CA SER A 30 -1.28 1.27 1.04
C SER A 30 -0.76 1.55 2.46
N GLN A 31 -1.25 2.62 3.11
CA GLN A 31 -0.93 2.92 4.51
C GLN A 31 -1.27 1.75 5.46
N ILE A 32 -2.44 1.12 5.26
CA ILE A 32 -2.87 -0.04 6.06
C ILE A 32 -1.97 -1.24 5.78
N ILE A 33 -1.66 -1.53 4.51
CA ILE A 33 -0.83 -2.68 4.13
C ILE A 33 0.60 -2.52 4.69
N GLU A 34 1.17 -1.33 4.65
CA GLU A 34 2.50 -1.08 5.23
C GLU A 34 2.52 -1.23 6.76
N GLY A 35 1.45 -0.80 7.45
CA GLY A 35 1.31 -1.07 8.88
C GLY A 35 1.17 -2.57 9.17
N ALA A 36 0.41 -3.28 8.34
CA ALA A 36 0.24 -4.72 8.44
C ALA A 36 1.58 -5.46 8.26
N ARG A 37 2.36 -5.07 7.25
CA ARG A 37 3.70 -5.60 6.97
C ARG A 37 4.58 -5.54 8.21
N ARG A 38 4.67 -4.37 8.85
CA ARG A 38 5.50 -4.16 10.06
C ARG A 38 5.03 -5.05 11.21
N VAL A 39 3.72 -5.09 11.47
CA VAL A 39 3.16 -5.89 12.56
C VAL A 39 3.39 -7.39 12.32
N PHE A 40 3.19 -7.88 11.10
CA PHE A 40 3.39 -9.28 10.77
C PHE A 40 4.86 -9.69 10.84
N ILE A 41 5.80 -8.82 10.44
CA ILE A 41 7.24 -9.07 10.57
C ILE A 41 7.66 -9.13 12.05
N ASP A 42 7.15 -8.21 12.87
CA ASP A 42 7.55 -8.09 14.28
C ASP A 42 6.94 -9.19 15.17
N LYS A 43 5.65 -9.50 14.96
CA LYS A 43 4.89 -10.41 15.83
C LYS A 43 4.61 -11.79 15.24
N GLY A 44 4.77 -11.95 13.92
CA GLY A 44 4.23 -13.10 13.19
C GLY A 44 2.72 -13.01 12.98
N PHE A 45 2.20 -13.84 12.07
CA PHE A 45 0.78 -13.82 11.69
C PHE A 45 -0.17 -14.16 12.85
N GLU A 46 0.13 -15.22 13.62
CA GLU A 46 -0.77 -15.69 14.68
C GLU A 46 -0.96 -14.67 15.80
N ALA A 47 0.13 -14.07 16.29
CA ALA A 47 0.09 -13.11 17.40
C ALA A 47 -0.33 -11.70 16.98
N ALA A 48 -0.32 -11.39 15.68
CA ALA A 48 -0.82 -10.12 15.17
C ALA A 48 -2.36 -10.02 15.28
N SER A 49 -2.85 -8.83 15.64
CA SER A 49 -4.29 -8.52 15.66
C SER A 49 -4.63 -7.32 14.78
N MET A 50 -5.90 -7.23 14.36
CA MET A 50 -6.41 -6.04 13.64
C MET A 50 -6.17 -4.75 14.43
N ASN A 51 -6.22 -4.80 15.77
CA ASN A 51 -5.96 -3.64 16.61
C ASN A 51 -4.48 -3.20 16.57
N ASP A 52 -3.55 -4.17 16.55
CA ASP A 52 -2.13 -3.85 16.39
C ASP A 52 -1.89 -3.12 15.07
N ILE A 53 -2.50 -3.61 14.00
CA ILE A 53 -2.36 -3.03 12.66
C ILE A 53 -2.98 -1.64 12.60
N THR A 54 -4.16 -1.42 13.19
CA THR A 54 -4.76 -0.07 13.22
C THR A 54 -3.84 0.95 13.90
N ARG A 55 -3.19 0.54 15.00
CA ARG A 55 -2.27 1.39 15.75
C ARG A 55 -1.00 1.67 14.96
N GLU A 56 -0.41 0.64 14.35
CA GLU A 56 0.80 0.78 13.53
C GLU A 56 0.55 1.63 12.28
N ALA A 57 -0.57 1.39 11.59
CA ALA A 57 -0.93 2.14 10.39
C ALA A 57 -1.43 3.56 10.70
N GLY A 58 -1.72 3.90 11.96
CA GLY A 58 -2.27 5.21 12.33
C GLY A 58 -3.66 5.47 11.74
N VAL A 59 -4.52 4.44 11.66
CA VAL A 59 -5.89 4.53 11.15
C VAL A 59 -6.92 4.15 12.22
N SER A 60 -8.16 4.60 12.05
CA SER A 60 -9.24 4.17 12.95
C SER A 60 -9.66 2.72 12.67
N LYS A 61 -10.27 2.05 13.65
CA LYS A 61 -10.87 0.71 13.45
C LYS A 61 -11.94 0.74 12.34
N GLY A 62 -12.80 1.75 12.31
CA GLY A 62 -13.81 1.88 11.25
C GLY A 62 -13.15 1.99 9.87
N THR A 63 -12.02 2.70 9.79
CA THR A 63 -11.25 2.81 8.54
C THR A 63 -10.70 1.46 8.10
N ILE A 64 -10.03 0.69 8.97
CA ILE A 64 -9.44 -0.58 8.55
C ILE A 64 -10.50 -1.58 8.05
N TYR A 65 -11.64 -1.67 8.74
CA TYR A 65 -12.72 -2.60 8.41
C TYR A 65 -13.49 -2.24 7.14
N VAL A 66 -13.34 -1.02 6.64
CA VAL A 66 -13.85 -0.61 5.33
C VAL A 66 -12.97 -1.15 4.20
N TYR A 67 -11.68 -1.41 4.44
CA TYR A 67 -10.76 -1.97 3.44
C TYR A 67 -10.58 -3.48 3.56
N PHE A 68 -10.58 -4.02 4.78
CA PHE A 68 -10.30 -5.43 5.05
C PHE A 68 -11.19 -5.93 6.18
N ALA A 69 -11.98 -6.97 5.91
CA ALA A 69 -12.92 -7.52 6.87
C ALA A 69 -12.22 -8.23 8.04
N ASN A 70 -11.05 -8.82 7.79
CA ASN A 70 -10.31 -9.60 8.78
C ASN A 70 -8.79 -9.59 8.51
N LYS A 71 -8.05 -10.31 9.37
CA LYS A 71 -6.58 -10.38 9.34
C LYS A 71 -6.09 -11.19 8.14
N GLU A 72 -6.83 -12.22 7.77
CA GLU A 72 -6.54 -13.14 6.68
C GLU A 72 -6.58 -12.43 5.33
N GLU A 73 -7.66 -11.68 5.05
CA GLU A 73 -7.83 -10.88 3.82
C GLU A 73 -6.73 -9.82 3.69
N LEU A 74 -6.38 -9.17 4.81
CA LEU A 74 -5.29 -8.20 4.83
C LEU A 74 -3.93 -8.85 4.57
N PHE A 75 -3.71 -10.05 5.10
CA PHE A 75 -2.48 -10.81 4.85
C PHE A 75 -2.40 -11.26 3.39
N GLU A 76 -3.49 -11.78 2.81
CA GLU A 76 -3.57 -12.13 1.40
C GLU A 76 -3.26 -10.92 0.50
N ALA A 77 -3.84 -9.75 0.81
CA ALA A 77 -3.58 -8.52 0.08
C ALA A 77 -2.13 -8.06 0.17
N LEU A 78 -1.50 -8.18 1.35
CA LEU A 78 -0.07 -7.90 1.53
C LEU A 78 0.78 -8.84 0.66
N ILE A 79 0.51 -10.15 0.70
CA ILE A 79 1.26 -11.13 -0.10
C ILE A 79 1.13 -10.87 -1.60
N GLU A 80 -0.04 -10.44 -2.07
CA GLU A 80 -0.23 -10.07 -3.48
C GLU A 80 0.62 -8.85 -3.89
N GLU A 81 0.72 -7.83 -3.03
CA GLU A 81 1.58 -6.65 -3.30
C GLU A 81 3.09 -7.01 -3.26
N GLU A 82 3.49 -7.88 -2.34
CA GLU A 82 4.88 -8.36 -2.26
C GLU A 82 5.26 -9.21 -3.47
N ARG A 83 4.33 -10.06 -3.93
CA ARG A 83 4.52 -10.89 -5.12
C ARG A 83 4.86 -10.02 -6.33
N GLY A 84 4.09 -8.96 -6.58
CA GLY A 84 4.36 -8.01 -7.67
C GLY A 84 5.73 -7.35 -7.57
N THR A 85 6.15 -7.00 -6.35
CA THR A 85 7.44 -6.34 -6.10
C THR A 85 8.63 -7.29 -6.32
N ILE A 86 8.55 -8.52 -5.81
CA ILE A 86 9.61 -9.53 -5.95
C ILE A 86 9.81 -9.89 -7.43
N PHE A 87 8.72 -10.14 -8.17
CA PHE A 87 8.83 -10.45 -9.60
C PHE A 87 9.42 -9.28 -10.38
N LYS A 88 9.00 -8.04 -10.13
CA LYS A 88 9.56 -6.86 -10.79
C LYS A 88 11.05 -6.69 -10.52
N ASN A 89 11.48 -6.82 -9.26
CA ASN A 89 12.90 -6.74 -8.90
C ASN A 89 13.72 -7.86 -9.55
N MET A 90 13.15 -9.07 -9.67
CA MET A 90 13.78 -10.18 -10.36
C MET A 90 13.95 -9.90 -11.87
N TYR A 91 12.92 -9.37 -12.54
CA TYR A 91 12.99 -8.98 -13.95
C TYR A 91 14.00 -7.85 -14.18
N ASP A 92 14.01 -6.82 -13.33
CA ASP A 92 14.96 -5.70 -13.44
C ASP A 92 16.42 -6.16 -13.24
N VAL A 93 16.68 -7.15 -12.39
CA VAL A 93 18.02 -7.74 -12.20
C VAL A 93 18.43 -8.59 -13.40
N LEU A 94 17.48 -9.27 -14.05
CA LEU A 94 17.72 -10.08 -15.24
C LEU A 94 17.91 -9.22 -16.51
N GLU A 95 17.19 -8.11 -16.64
CA GLU A 95 17.32 -7.18 -17.78
C GLU A 95 18.57 -6.29 -17.71
N ARG A 96 19.10 -6.00 -16.51
CA ARG A 96 20.24 -5.08 -16.36
C ARG A 96 21.64 -5.70 -16.48
N THR A 97 21.81 -7.01 -16.72
CA THR A 97 23.17 -7.58 -16.78
C THR A 97 23.37 -8.70 -17.81
N ASP A 98 24.22 -8.42 -18.80
CA ASP A 98 24.79 -9.33 -19.81
C ASP A 98 25.51 -10.60 -19.30
N HIS A 99 25.44 -10.96 -18.01
CA HIS A 99 26.08 -12.18 -17.50
C HIS A 99 25.30 -12.87 -16.38
N ILE A 100 24.58 -13.92 -16.77
CA ILE A 100 23.82 -14.86 -15.93
C ILE A 100 24.58 -15.39 -14.70
N ARG A 101 25.92 -15.50 -14.80
CA ARG A 101 26.80 -15.97 -13.72
C ARG A 101 26.79 -15.02 -12.52
N GLY A 102 26.74 -13.70 -12.72
CA GLY A 102 26.79 -12.72 -11.63
C GLY A 102 25.51 -12.69 -10.79
N THR A 103 24.37 -12.99 -11.41
CA THR A 103 23.07 -13.07 -10.74
C THR A 103 22.96 -14.33 -9.90
N LEU A 104 23.41 -15.49 -10.41
CA LEU A 104 23.35 -16.76 -9.68
C LEU A 104 24.21 -16.77 -8.41
N VAL A 105 25.39 -16.13 -8.43
CA VAL A 105 26.26 -16.04 -7.25
C VAL A 105 25.62 -15.19 -6.14
N ARG A 106 24.98 -14.06 -6.49
CA ARG A 106 24.28 -13.22 -5.51
C ARG A 106 23.04 -13.90 -4.94
N PHE A 107 22.26 -14.60 -5.76
CA PHE A 107 21.13 -15.39 -5.28
C PHE A 107 21.56 -16.48 -4.29
N GLY A 108 22.66 -17.19 -4.56
CA GLY A 108 23.20 -18.20 -3.65
C GLY A 108 23.66 -17.64 -2.29
N MET A 109 24.15 -16.39 -2.27
CA MET A 109 24.60 -15.73 -1.03
C MET A 109 23.46 -15.14 -0.19
N VAL A 110 22.31 -14.81 -0.80
CA VAL A 110 21.16 -14.21 -0.07
C VAL A 110 20.25 -15.29 0.56
N LEU A 111 20.27 -16.51 0.04
CA LEU A 111 19.49 -17.65 0.54
C LEU A 111 20.27 -18.57 1.52
N SER A 112 21.49 -18.19 1.91
CA SER A 112 22.33 -18.91 2.89
C SER A 112 22.43 -18.16 4.22
#